data_AF-A0A521E0S3-F1
#
_entry.id   AF-A0A521E0S3-F1
#
_cell.length_a   1.000
_cell.length_b   1.000
_cell.length_c   1.000
_cell.angle_alpha   90.00
_cell.angle_beta   90.00
_cell.angle_gamma   90.00
#
_symmetry.space_group_name_H-M   'P 1'
#
loop_
_entity.id
_entity.type
_entity.pdbx_description
1 polymer ?
#
loop_
_entity_poly.entity_id
_entity_poly.type
_entity_poly.pdbx_seq_one_letter_code
_entity_poly.pdbx_strand_id
1 'polypeptide(L)' 'MPDTVRPLWRELPLTRGTLHDRGLRVHGVWTMHIGLDTPPRVYVDWQEAPNKHEIDVAEHLVVARKIVHIEPGSRKPWME' A
#
# COMPACT_ATOMS: atom_id res chain seq x y z
N MET A 1 4.34 -27.67 -14.04
CA MET A 1 3.39 -27.46 -12.93
C MET A 1 3.36 -25.96 -12.68
N PRO A 2 2.21 -25.27 -12.66
CA PRO A 2 2.24 -23.88 -12.25
C PRO A 2 2.58 -23.85 -10.77
N ASP A 3 3.70 -23.22 -10.45
CA ASP A 3 4.13 -22.91 -9.09
C ASP A 3 2.97 -22.18 -8.41
N THR A 4 2.33 -22.82 -7.43
CA THR A 4 1.19 -22.22 -6.71
C THR A 4 1.76 -21.08 -5.87
N VAL A 5 1.88 -19.90 -6.47
CA VAL A 5 2.38 -18.69 -5.80
C VAL A 5 1.46 -18.44 -4.61
N ARG A 6 1.94 -18.80 -3.41
CA ARG A 6 1.21 -18.48 -2.18
C ARG A 6 1.14 -16.97 -2.09
N PRO A 7 -0.06 -16.39 -1.88
CA PRO A 7 -0.17 -14.96 -1.69
C PRO A 7 0.66 -14.56 -0.48
N LEU A 8 1.75 -13.82 -0.74
CA LEU A 8 2.66 -13.32 0.28
C LEU A 8 2.51 -11.81 0.33
N TRP A 9 2.40 -11.30 1.55
CA TRP A 9 2.45 -9.87 1.79
C TRP A 9 3.87 -9.35 1.50
N ARG A 10 3.93 -8.28 0.72
CA ARG A 10 5.17 -7.63 0.34
C ARG A 10 5.06 -6.13 0.58
N GLU A 11 6.05 -5.58 1.25
CA GLU A 11 6.22 -4.13 1.35
C GLU A 11 6.74 -3.56 0.02
N LEU A 12 6.28 -2.36 -0.33
CA LEU A 12 6.71 -1.56 -1.47
C LEU A 12 7.57 -0.37 -0.97
N PRO A 13 8.84 -0.60 -0.60
CA PRO A 13 9.67 0.42 0.06
C PRO A 13 9.97 1.63 -0.83
N LEU A 14 10.08 1.43 -2.16
CA LEU A 14 10.26 2.55 -3.09
C LEU A 14 9.03 3.45 -3.13
N THR A 15 7.82 2.85 -3.19
CA THR A 15 6.57 3.60 -3.14
C THR A 15 6.43 4.34 -1.80
N ARG A 16 6.77 3.70 -0.68
CA ARG A 16 6.83 4.34 0.64
C ARG A 16 7.77 5.56 0.64
N GLY A 17 8.97 5.42 0.07
CA GLY A 17 9.92 6.51 -0.10
C GLY A 17 9.34 7.70 -0.87
N THR A 18 8.74 7.44 -2.03
CA THR A 18 8.08 8.47 -2.85
C THR A 18 6.98 9.21 -2.10
N LEU A 19 6.18 8.51 -1.29
CA LEU A 19 5.15 9.17 -0.47
C LEU A 19 5.78 10.05 0.62
N HIS A 20 6.83 9.58 1.29
CA HIS A 20 7.58 10.39 2.26
C HIS A 20 8.21 11.64 1.63
N ASP A 21 8.83 11.52 0.45
CA ASP A 21 9.40 12.67 -0.28
C ASP A 21 8.35 13.72 -0.65
N ARG A 22 7.08 13.33 -0.70
CA ARG A 22 5.93 14.22 -0.94
C ARG A 22 5.28 14.73 0.36
N GLY A 23 5.88 14.44 1.51
CA GLY A 23 5.43 14.89 2.83
C GLY A 23 4.32 14.04 3.44
N LEU A 24 3.99 12.87 2.89
CA LEU A 24 2.94 12.00 3.43
C LEU A 24 3.47 11.19 4.62
N ARG A 25 2.61 11.05 5.63
CA ARG A 25 2.91 10.38 6.90
C ARG A 25 2.40 8.95 6.88
N VAL A 26 3.19 8.07 6.27
CA VAL A 26 2.87 6.64 6.14
C VAL A 26 3.82 5.79 6.97
N HIS A 27 3.33 4.70 7.56
CA HIS A 27 4.14 3.64 8.14
C HIS A 27 4.71 2.72 7.05
N GLY A 28 3.88 2.39 6.07
CA GLY A 28 4.24 1.43 5.03
C GLY A 28 3.27 1.38 3.88
N VAL A 29 3.73 0.79 2.78
CA VAL A 29 2.90 0.51 1.61
C VAL A 29 3.02 -0.98 1.32
N TRP A 30 1.88 -1.66 1.28
CA TRP A 30 1.82 -3.12 1.24
C TRP A 30 0.98 -3.61 0.08
N THR A 31 1.36 -4.75 -0.49
CA THR A 31 0.54 -5.44 -1.48
C THR A 31 0.60 -6.94 -1.25
N MET A 32 -0.43 -7.65 -1.71
CA MET A 32 -0.42 -9.10 -1.77
C MET A 32 0.13 -9.49 -3.15
N HIS A 33 1.33 -10.08 -3.17
CA HIS A 33 1.98 -10.45 -4.42
C HIS A 33 1.30 -11.70 -5.01
N ILE A 34 0.78 -11.56 -6.23
CA ILE A 34 0.08 -12.62 -6.96
C ILE A 34 0.68 -12.86 -8.36
N GLY A 35 1.92 -12.45 -8.61
CA GLY A 35 2.61 -12.66 -9.90
C GLY A 35 2.13 -11.78 -11.06
N LEU A 36 1.56 -10.61 -10.79
CA LEU A 36 1.13 -9.64 -11.82
C LEU A 36 2.04 -8.41 -11.83
N ASP A 37 2.24 -7.81 -13.01
CA ASP A 37 3.01 -6.56 -13.19
C ASP A 37 2.41 -5.38 -12.44
N THR A 38 1.08 -5.28 -12.39
CA THR A 38 0.37 -4.26 -11.60
C THR A 38 -0.38 -4.90 -10.43
N PRO A 39 -0.13 -4.48 -9.19
CA PRO A 39 -0.80 -5.05 -8.04
C PRO A 39 -2.32 -4.78 -8.10
N PRO A 40 -3.16 -5.80 -7.81
CA PRO A 40 -4.61 -5.62 -7.81
C PRO A 40 -5.08 -4.72 -6.66
N ARG A 41 -4.35 -4.73 -5.54
CA ARG A 41 -4.61 -3.90 -4.37
C ARG A 41 -3.30 -3.46 -3.76
N VAL A 42 -3.21 -2.17 -3.43
CA VAL A 42 -2.14 -1.62 -2.60
C VAL A 42 -2.77 -1.01 -1.36
N TYR A 43 -2.18 -1.30 -0.22
CA TYR A 43 -2.59 -0.84 1.09
C TYR A 43 -1.60 0.21 1.57
N VAL A 44 -2.08 1.41 1.86
CA VAL A 44 -1.27 2.48 2.43
C VAL A 44 -1.58 2.55 3.92
N ASP A 45 -0.60 2.20 4.75
CA ASP A 45 -0.68 2.22 6.21
C ASP A 45 -0.28 3.62 6.71
N TRP A 46 -1.23 4.37 7.24
CA TRP A 46 -1.03 5.75 7.65
C TRP A 46 -0.62 5.86 9.12
N GLN A 47 0.21 6.86 9.44
CA GLN A 47 0.59 7.17 10.83
C GLN A 47 -0.53 7.90 11.57
N GLU A 48 -1.33 8.68 10.85
CA GLU A 48 -2.50 9.43 11.32
C GLU A 48 -3.65 9.28 10.33
N ALA A 49 -4.87 9.68 10.71
CA ALA A 49 -5.98 9.71 9.77
C ALA A 49 -5.65 10.69 8.62
N PRO A 50 -5.57 10.23 7.35
CA PRO A 50 -5.16 11.07 6.25
C PRO A 50 -6.25 12.08 5.91
N ASN A 51 -5.84 13.31 5.60
CA ASN A 51 -6.76 14.29 5.04
C ASN A 51 -7.00 14.04 3.53
N LYS A 52 -7.96 14.74 2.94
CA LYS A 52 -8.31 14.59 1.52
C LYS A 52 -7.11 14.82 0.58
N HIS A 53 -6.26 15.82 0.87
CA HIS A 53 -5.10 16.10 0.04
C HIS A 53 -4.06 14.97 0.10
N GLU A 54 -3.81 14.40 1.27
CA GLU A 54 -2.93 13.24 1.43
C GLU A 54 -3.45 12.02 0.65
N ILE A 55 -4.76 11.79 0.67
CA ILE A 55 -5.42 10.74 -0.13
C ILE A 55 -5.22 11.02 -1.63
N ASP A 56 -5.55 12.22 -2.11
CA ASP A 56 -5.44 12.59 -3.52
C ASP A 56 -3.99 12.43 -4.04
N VAL A 57 -3.00 12.82 -3.22
CA VAL A 57 -1.58 12.67 -3.55
C VAL A 57 -1.18 11.20 -3.57
N ALA A 58 -1.62 10.39 -2.61
CA ALA A 58 -1.34 8.96 -2.59
C ALA A 58 -1.96 8.25 -3.80
N GLU A 59 -3.20 8.57 -4.16
CA GLU A 59 -3.89 8.00 -5.32
C GLU A 59 -3.23 8.38 -6.65
N HIS A 60 -2.62 9.57 -6.74
CA HIS A 60 -1.87 9.98 -7.91
C HIS A 60 -0.52 9.26 -8.07
N LEU A 61 0.13 8.89 -6.95
CA LEU A 61 1.49 8.35 -6.96
C LEU A 61 1.56 6.82 -6.93
N VAL A 62 0.56 6.17 -6.34
CA VAL A 62 0.54 4.71 -6.19
C VAL A 62 -0.10 4.07 -7.43
N VAL A 63 0.67 3.27 -8.16
CA VAL A 63 0.17 2.53 -9.32
C VAL A 63 -0.47 1.21 -8.85
N ALA A 64 -1.80 1.17 -8.77
CA ALA A 64 -2.56 -0.02 -8.41
C ALA A 64 -3.97 0.03 -9.00
N ARG A 65 -4.63 -1.12 -9.15
CA ARG A 65 -6.06 -1.14 -9.56
C ARG A 65 -6.99 -0.61 -8.46
N LYS A 66 -6.60 -0.79 -7.20
CA LYS A 66 -7.32 -0.29 -6.04
C LYS A 66 -6.34 0.07 -4.94
N ILE A 67 -6.51 1.24 -4.36
CA ILE A 67 -5.77 1.69 -3.20
C ILE A 67 -6.68 1.58 -1.98
N VAL A 68 -6.15 1.07 -0.88
CA VAL A 68 -6.85 0.91 0.38
C VAL A 68 -6.08 1.68 1.43
N HIS A 69 -6.71 2.70 2.00
CA HIS A 69 -6.13 3.48 3.08
C HIS A 69 -6.43 2.80 4.41
N ILE A 70 -5.38 2.46 5.15
CA ILE A 70 -5.46 1.84 6.47
C ILE A 70 -5.16 2.92 7.50
N GLU A 71 -6.18 3.36 8.21
CA GLU A 71 -6.08 4.37 9.26
C GLU A 71 -5.47 3.76 10.54
N PRO A 72 -4.93 4.59 11.44
CA PRO A 72 -4.46 4.13 12.74
C PRO A 72 -5.53 3.35 13.50
N GLY A 73 -5.15 2.21 14.07
CA GLY A 73 -6.08 1.32 14.79
C GLY A 73 -6.92 0.39 13.90
N SER A 74 -6.90 0.56 12.58
CA SER A 74 -7.53 -0.39 11.66
C SER A 74 -6.78 -1.73 11.62
N ARG A 75 -7.52 -2.82 11.33
CA ARG A 75 -6.94 -4.15 11.15
C ARG A 75 -5.99 -4.16 9.95
N LYS A 76 -4.73 -4.54 10.18
CA LYS A 76 -3.73 -4.68 9.11
C LYS A 76 -3.68 -6.14 8.65
N PRO A 77 -4.10 -6.45 7.41
CA PRO A 77 -4.29 -7.83 6.96
C PRO A 77 -2.98 -8.62 6.77
N TRP A 78 -1.82 -7.98 6.91
CA TRP A 78 -0.49 -8.60 6.89
C TRP A 78 0.09 -8.95 8.26
N MET A 79 -0.61 -8.62 9.35
CA MET A 79 -0.18 -8.95 10.72
C MET A 79 -0.92 -10.16 11.31
N GLU A 80 -1.65 -10.91 10.48
CA GLU A 80 -2.39 -12.12 10.85
C GLU A 80 -1.56 -13.40 10.74
#